data_AF-A0A936BFX5-F1
#
_entry.id   AF-A0A936BFX5-F1
#
_cell.length_a   1.000
_cell.length_b   1.000
_cell.length_c   1.000
_cell.angle_alpha   90.00
_cell.angle_beta   90.00
_cell.angle_gamma   90.00
#
_symmetry.space_group_name_H-M   'P 1'
#
loop_
_entity.id
_entity.type
_entity.pdbx_description
1 polymer ?
#
loop_
_entity_poly.entity_id
_entity_poly.type
_entity_poly.pdbx_seq_one_letter_code
_entity_poly.pdbx_strand_id
1 'polypeptide(L)'
;MRDSWLYCEGGSLACDGEGTLVVTETSILNPNRNPGVNKALATAELKAMLGVDKVIWLPGDPLDTETDGHIDGMLAFVEPGVVLFESNPNSADPHSRILDVNRAALAAETDARGRPFTIVDLPEAWDVEQTSDTFCRSYINFALANGAVIVPTYGVSGDADALAIIGKAFPDREIVGINVSSIAPGGGAIHCITQEIPVEPAA
;
A
#
# COMPACT_ATOMS: atom_id res chain seq x y z
N MET A 1 -23.73 -9.78 1.32
CA MET A 1 -22.85 -8.65 1.67
C MET A 1 -22.97 -8.45 3.18
N ARG A 2 -21.86 -8.34 3.90
CA ARG A 2 -21.87 -7.97 5.31
C ARG A 2 -21.70 -6.45 5.38
N ASP A 3 -22.46 -5.80 6.23
CA ASP A 3 -22.34 -4.35 6.44
C ASP A 3 -21.44 -4.09 7.64
N SER A 4 -20.58 -3.08 7.53
CA SER A 4 -19.71 -2.58 8.61
C SER A 4 -20.14 -1.17 8.99
N TRP A 5 -19.98 -0.82 10.25
CA TRP A 5 -20.15 0.56 10.74
C TRP A 5 -18.89 1.42 10.56
N LEU A 6 -17.75 0.78 10.26
CA LEU A 6 -16.46 1.44 10.03
C LEU A 6 -16.39 1.90 8.56
N TYR A 7 -16.20 3.19 8.33
CA TYR A 7 -15.90 3.71 7.00
C TYR A 7 -14.47 3.32 6.62
N CYS A 8 -14.32 2.71 5.45
CA CYS A 8 -13.04 2.20 4.97
C CYS A 8 -13.05 2.11 3.44
N GLU A 9 -11.88 2.31 2.85
CA GLU A 9 -11.61 2.18 1.43
C GLU A 9 -10.71 0.96 1.18
N GLY A 10 -10.72 0.40 -0.05
CA GLY A 10 -9.86 -0.73 -0.37
C GLY A 10 -8.37 -0.40 -0.27
N GLY A 11 -7.97 0.82 -0.66
CA GLY A 11 -6.57 1.28 -0.62
C GLY A 11 -6.00 1.45 0.79
N SER A 12 -6.86 1.56 1.81
CA SER A 12 -6.44 1.61 3.22
C SER A 12 -6.23 0.22 3.85
N LEU A 13 -6.33 -0.86 3.07
CA LEU A 13 -6.21 -2.25 3.51
C LEU A 13 -5.16 -3.03 2.70
N ALA A 14 -4.14 -3.58 3.36
CA ALA A 14 -3.21 -4.54 2.75
C ALA A 14 -3.23 -5.87 3.54
N CYS A 15 -3.60 -6.97 2.88
CA CYS A 15 -3.72 -8.29 3.50
C CYS A 15 -2.72 -9.30 2.91
N ASP A 16 -2.16 -10.18 3.74
CA ASP A 16 -1.25 -11.25 3.30
C ASP A 16 -1.97 -12.54 2.87
N GLY A 17 -3.29 -12.63 3.08
CA GLY A 17 -4.08 -13.84 2.83
C GLY A 17 -3.92 -14.95 3.89
N GLU A 18 -3.07 -14.75 4.91
CA GLU A 18 -2.81 -15.69 6.00
C GLU A 18 -3.18 -15.15 7.38
N GLY A 19 -3.93 -14.04 7.42
CA GLY A 19 -4.54 -13.49 8.63
C GLY A 19 -3.85 -12.22 9.14
N THR A 20 -2.93 -11.63 8.38
CA THR A 20 -2.33 -10.34 8.71
C THR A 20 -2.92 -9.25 7.84
N LEU A 21 -3.38 -8.17 8.48
CA LEU A 21 -3.78 -6.93 7.84
C LEU A 21 -2.82 -5.82 8.27
N VAL A 22 -2.35 -5.01 7.32
CA VAL A 22 -1.63 -3.77 7.59
C VAL A 22 -2.52 -2.59 7.18
N VAL A 23 -2.63 -1.61 8.08
CA VAL A 23 -3.37 -0.36 7.88
C VAL A 23 -2.57 0.81 8.44
N THR A 24 -2.98 2.04 8.14
CA THR A 24 -2.39 3.25 8.70
C THR A 24 -3.31 3.94 9.71
N GLU A 25 -2.73 4.55 10.74
CA GLU A 25 -3.47 5.33 11.73
C GLU A 25 -4.04 6.62 11.14
N THR A 26 -3.26 7.31 10.30
CA THR A 26 -3.69 8.58 9.67
C THR A 26 -4.91 8.42 8.78
N SER A 27 -5.12 7.24 8.19
CA SER A 27 -6.28 6.96 7.33
C SER A 27 -7.47 6.44 8.12
N ILE A 28 -7.37 5.25 8.72
CA ILE A 28 -8.53 4.58 9.33
C ILE A 28 -9.05 5.32 10.57
N LEU A 29 -8.17 5.91 11.39
CA LEU A 29 -8.54 6.62 12.61
C LEU A 29 -8.74 8.12 12.40
N ASN A 30 -8.69 8.59 11.14
CA ASN A 30 -8.89 10.00 10.85
C ASN A 30 -10.28 10.45 11.34
N PRO A 31 -10.39 11.58 12.06
CA PRO A 31 -11.68 12.13 12.44
C PRO A 31 -12.59 12.46 11.25
N ASN A 32 -12.04 12.68 10.05
CA ASN A 32 -12.80 12.90 8.83
C ASN A 32 -13.44 11.60 8.27
N ARG A 33 -12.94 10.42 8.66
CA ARG A 33 -13.48 9.10 8.29
C ARG A 33 -14.33 8.52 9.41
N ASN A 34 -13.73 8.33 10.59
CA ASN A 34 -14.30 7.57 11.69
C ASN A 34 -14.24 8.38 13.00
N PRO A 35 -15.03 9.47 13.12
CA PRO A 35 -14.97 10.37 14.28
C PRO A 35 -15.27 9.64 15.59
N GLY A 36 -14.33 9.71 16.54
CA GLY A 36 -14.47 9.11 17.87
C GLY A 36 -14.20 7.61 17.94
N VAL A 37 -13.86 6.96 16.82
CA VAL A 37 -13.47 5.55 16.80
C VAL A 37 -12.03 5.43 17.28
N ASN A 38 -11.78 4.49 18.21
CA ASN A 38 -10.44 4.20 18.68
C ASN A 38 -9.87 2.94 18.01
N LYS A 39 -8.55 2.80 18.08
CA LYS A 39 -7.79 1.68 17.50
C LYS A 39 -8.32 0.29 17.90
N ALA A 40 -8.77 0.11 19.14
CA ALA A 40 -9.27 -1.19 19.61
C ALA A 40 -10.62 -1.56 18.98
N LEU A 41 -11.54 -0.59 18.86
CA LEU A 41 -12.83 -0.78 18.18
C LEU A 41 -12.64 -1.06 16.69
N ALA A 42 -11.82 -0.25 16.01
CA ALA A 42 -11.50 -0.45 14.59
C ALA A 42 -10.83 -1.82 14.36
N THR A 43 -9.88 -2.21 15.22
CA THR A 43 -9.23 -3.54 15.13
C THR A 43 -10.24 -4.68 15.26
N ALA A 44 -11.18 -4.59 16.20
CA ALA A 44 -12.19 -5.64 16.38
C ALA A 44 -13.10 -5.78 15.15
N GLU A 45 -13.51 -4.66 14.56
CA GLU A 45 -14.35 -4.66 13.36
C GLU A 45 -13.61 -5.20 12.14
N LEU A 46 -12.38 -4.73 11.89
CA LEU A 46 -11.53 -5.20 10.79
C LEU A 46 -11.33 -6.73 10.86
N LYS A 47 -11.07 -7.27 12.05
CA LYS A 47 -10.97 -8.72 12.26
C LYS A 47 -12.28 -9.44 11.96
N ALA A 48 -13.41 -8.93 12.44
CA ALA A 48 -14.72 -9.54 12.26
C ALA A 48 -15.17 -9.56 10.78
N MET A 49 -14.85 -8.49 10.05
CA MET A 49 -15.25 -8.30 8.66
C MET A 49 -14.33 -9.03 7.67
N LEU A 50 -13.01 -8.99 7.90
CA LEU A 50 -12.01 -9.49 6.96
C LEU A 50 -11.47 -10.88 7.33
N GLY A 51 -11.82 -11.40 8.51
CA GLY A 51 -11.37 -12.74 8.95
C GLY A 51 -9.88 -12.82 9.28
N VAL A 52 -9.25 -11.68 9.59
CA VAL A 52 -7.83 -11.60 9.94
C VAL A 52 -7.58 -11.84 11.44
N ASP A 53 -6.41 -12.40 11.75
CA ASP A 53 -5.96 -12.73 13.11
C ASP A 53 -5.19 -11.57 13.76
N LYS A 54 -4.47 -10.76 12.96
CA LYS A 54 -3.65 -9.63 13.42
C LYS A 54 -3.87 -8.40 12.52
N VAL A 55 -4.00 -7.22 13.16
CA VAL A 55 -3.98 -5.93 12.47
C VAL A 55 -2.74 -5.18 12.95
N ILE A 56 -1.87 -4.81 12.01
CA ILE A 56 -0.69 -3.99 12.22
C ILE A 56 -1.04 -2.56 11.83
N TRP A 57 -0.73 -1.62 12.73
CA TRP A 57 -1.04 -0.20 12.58
C TRP A 57 0.26 0.57 12.37
N LEU A 58 0.49 1.02 11.14
CA LEU A 58 1.58 1.93 10.85
C LEU A 58 1.17 3.38 11.14
N PRO A 59 2.10 4.28 11.55
CA PRO A 59 1.77 5.69 11.80
C PRO A 59 1.05 6.39 10.65
N GLY A 60 1.35 6.05 9.40
CA GLY A 60 0.78 6.63 8.18
C GLY A 60 1.47 7.91 7.72
N ASP A 61 0.79 8.66 6.84
CA ASP A 61 1.26 9.94 6.29
C ASP A 61 0.28 11.06 6.68
N PRO A 62 0.66 11.97 7.59
CA PRO A 62 -0.17 13.12 7.96
C PRO A 62 -0.12 14.27 6.94
N LEU A 63 0.75 14.21 5.93
CA LEU A 63 0.88 15.21 4.86
C LEU A 63 0.08 14.84 3.61
N ASP A 64 -0.31 13.58 3.45
CA ASP A 64 -1.25 13.17 2.41
C ASP A 64 -2.64 13.74 2.73
N THR A 65 -3.12 14.62 1.86
CA THR A 65 -4.42 15.30 2.02
C THR A 65 -5.52 14.70 1.17
N GLU A 66 -5.21 13.67 0.37
CA GLU A 66 -6.16 13.01 -0.50
C GLU A 66 -6.75 11.76 0.18
N THR A 67 -5.87 10.85 0.59
CA THR A 67 -6.29 9.56 1.17
C THR A 67 -6.01 9.44 2.66
N ASP A 68 -5.41 10.49 3.23
CA ASP A 68 -4.92 10.56 4.60
C ASP A 68 -3.89 9.43 4.90
N GLY A 69 -3.10 9.06 3.89
CA GLY A 69 -2.01 8.09 3.98
C GLY A 69 -2.46 6.64 3.85
N HIS A 70 -3.13 6.30 2.74
CA HIS A 70 -3.44 4.91 2.41
C HIS A 70 -2.20 4.00 2.41
N ILE A 71 -2.40 2.73 2.78
CA ILE A 71 -1.31 1.75 2.83
C ILE A 71 -0.87 1.31 1.42
N ASP A 72 -1.75 1.38 0.42
CA ASP A 72 -1.45 1.06 -0.98
C ASP A 72 -0.57 2.10 -1.70
N GLY A 73 -0.18 3.17 -1.01
CA GLY A 73 0.94 4.04 -1.39
C GLY A 73 2.26 3.62 -0.75
N MET A 74 2.26 2.88 0.36
CA MET A 74 3.48 2.61 1.15
C MET A 74 3.95 1.16 1.08
N LEU A 75 3.03 0.21 0.98
CA LEU A 75 3.33 -1.21 1.13
C LEU A 75 2.48 -2.07 0.20
N ALA A 76 3.13 -3.06 -0.43
CA ALA A 76 2.46 -4.18 -1.06
C ALA A 76 3.04 -5.50 -0.57
N PHE A 77 2.17 -6.48 -0.30
CA PHE A 77 2.60 -7.84 -0.01
C PHE A 77 3.12 -8.52 -1.27
N VAL A 78 4.27 -9.17 -1.14
CA VAL A 78 4.81 -10.09 -2.16
C VAL A 78 4.33 -11.51 -1.88
N GLU A 79 4.48 -11.90 -0.62
CA GLU A 79 4.02 -13.16 -0.02
C GLU A 79 3.92 -12.96 1.51
N PRO A 80 3.32 -13.89 2.28
CA PRO A 80 3.25 -13.75 3.73
C PRO A 80 4.62 -13.54 4.39
N GLY A 81 4.78 -12.42 5.08
CA GLY A 81 6.04 -12.01 5.73
C GLY A 81 7.06 -11.31 4.81
N VAL A 82 6.76 -11.09 3.53
CA VAL A 82 7.63 -10.37 2.59
C VAL A 82 6.86 -9.24 1.91
N VAL A 83 7.41 -8.03 1.96
CA VAL A 83 6.75 -6.84 1.42
C VAL A 83 7.69 -6.04 0.53
N LEU A 84 7.13 -5.41 -0.50
CA LEU A 84 7.69 -4.21 -1.09
C LEU A 84 7.26 -3.03 -0.23
N PHE A 85 8.19 -2.13 0.07
CA PHE A 85 7.93 -0.94 0.88
C PHE A 85 8.48 0.30 0.19
N GLU A 86 7.67 1.34 0.08
CA GLU A 86 8.05 2.58 -0.59
C GLU A 86 9.20 3.28 0.15
N SER A 87 10.13 3.81 -0.62
CA SER A 87 11.26 4.58 -0.10
C SER A 87 11.46 5.84 -0.94
N ASN A 88 11.99 6.89 -0.31
CA ASN A 88 12.36 8.12 -1.01
C ASN A 88 13.85 8.39 -0.78
N PRO A 89 14.70 8.31 -1.82
CA PRO A 89 16.13 8.55 -1.69
C PRO A 89 16.50 10.04 -1.51
N ASN A 90 15.56 10.96 -1.75
CA ASN A 90 15.77 12.38 -1.53
C ASN A 90 15.49 12.75 -0.05
N SER A 91 16.53 12.77 0.77
CA SER A 91 16.43 13.10 2.20
C SER A 91 15.94 14.53 2.51
N ALA A 92 15.90 15.42 1.52
CA ALA A 92 15.34 16.77 1.69
C ALA A 92 13.80 16.79 1.57
N ASP A 93 13.21 15.74 1.00
CA ASP A 93 11.78 15.56 0.92
C ASP A 93 11.23 15.04 2.26
N PRO A 94 10.24 15.72 2.88
CA PRO A 94 9.61 15.24 4.12
C PRO A 94 9.06 13.81 4.04
N HIS A 95 8.63 13.36 2.86
CA HIS A 95 8.11 12.01 2.64
C HIS A 95 9.15 10.94 2.98
N SER A 96 10.44 11.19 2.72
CA SER A 96 11.54 10.30 3.08
C SER A 96 11.51 9.94 4.57
N ARG A 97 11.32 10.95 5.44
CA ARG A 97 11.24 10.73 6.89
C ARG A 97 9.97 9.99 7.29
N ILE A 98 8.84 10.25 6.63
CA ILE A 98 7.55 9.59 6.89
C ILE A 98 7.65 8.09 6.56
N LEU A 99 8.20 7.75 5.38
CA LEU A 99 8.43 6.38 4.96
C LEU A 99 9.38 5.65 5.92
N ASP A 100 10.47 6.28 6.37
CA ASP A 100 11.39 5.70 7.36
C ASP A 100 10.70 5.36 8.69
N VAL A 101 9.79 6.22 9.17
CA VAL A 101 9.03 5.96 10.40
C VAL A 101 8.11 4.74 10.23
N ASN A 102 7.37 4.68 9.12
CA ASN A 102 6.45 3.59 8.85
C ASN A 102 7.21 2.27 8.63
N ARG A 103 8.33 2.30 7.90
CA ARG A 103 9.22 1.16 7.69
C ARG A 103 9.78 0.64 9.00
N ALA A 104 10.24 1.52 9.89
CA ALA A 104 10.73 1.14 11.21
C ALA A 104 9.64 0.54 12.10
N ALA A 105 8.41 1.08 12.02
CA ALA A 105 7.26 0.51 12.73
C ALA A 105 6.95 -0.92 12.24
N LEU A 106 6.94 -1.14 10.92
CA LEU A 106 6.74 -2.49 10.36
C LEU A 106 7.87 -3.45 10.75
N ALA A 107 9.12 -3.00 10.71
CA ALA A 107 10.28 -3.83 11.06
C ALA A 107 10.29 -4.28 12.53
N ALA A 108 9.58 -3.57 13.41
CA ALA A 108 9.41 -3.94 14.82
C ALA A 108 8.27 -4.96 15.06
N GLU A 109 7.50 -5.28 14.01
CA GLU A 109 6.35 -6.18 14.09
C GLU A 109 6.68 -7.58 13.58
N THR A 110 5.79 -8.52 13.95
CA THR A 110 5.68 -9.83 13.32
C THR A 110 4.31 -9.97 12.69
N ASP A 111 4.14 -10.88 11.75
CA ASP A 111 2.83 -11.15 11.16
C ASP A 111 1.94 -12.02 12.09
N ALA A 112 0.74 -12.39 11.63
CA ALA A 112 -0.20 -13.21 12.39
C ALA A 112 0.32 -14.62 12.74
N ARG A 113 1.34 -15.10 12.04
CA ARG A 113 2.01 -16.40 12.27
C ARG A 113 3.32 -16.26 13.04
N GLY A 114 3.65 -15.06 13.49
CA GLY A 114 4.86 -14.77 14.26
C GLY A 114 6.13 -14.65 13.42
N ARG A 115 6.02 -14.52 12.09
CA ARG A 115 7.18 -14.31 11.19
C ARG A 115 7.60 -12.84 11.25
N PRO A 116 8.91 -12.53 11.33
CA PRO A 116 9.38 -11.17 11.11
C PRO A 116 9.24 -10.79 9.62
N PHE A 117 9.12 -9.49 9.33
CA PHE A 117 9.02 -9.01 7.96
C PHE A 117 10.38 -8.94 7.26
N THR A 118 10.44 -9.48 6.04
CA THR A 118 11.45 -9.12 5.05
C THR A 118 10.94 -7.93 4.25
N ILE A 119 11.63 -6.80 4.37
CA ILE A 119 11.24 -5.52 3.75
C ILE A 119 12.18 -5.24 2.58
N VAL A 120 11.64 -5.20 1.37
CA VAL A 120 12.35 -4.84 0.15
C VAL A 120 12.00 -3.40 -0.21
N ASP A 121 12.99 -2.52 -0.16
CA ASP A 121 12.79 -1.11 -0.46
C ASP A 121 12.57 -0.90 -1.97
N LEU A 122 11.52 -0.14 -2.30
CA LEU A 122 11.15 0.27 -3.65
C LEU A 122 11.18 1.80 -3.73
N PRO A 123 12.18 2.42 -4.36
CA PRO A 123 12.22 3.86 -4.52
C PRO A 123 11.02 4.36 -5.33
N GLU A 124 10.30 5.36 -4.81
CA GLU A 124 9.23 6.05 -5.55
C GLU A 124 9.77 6.84 -6.75
N ALA A 125 8.90 7.37 -7.61
CA ALA A 125 9.29 8.23 -8.73
C ALA A 125 9.69 9.64 -8.26
N TRP A 126 10.70 9.73 -7.39
CA TRP A 126 11.08 10.93 -6.65
C TRP A 126 11.58 12.08 -7.53
N ASP A 127 12.00 11.80 -8.76
CA ASP A 127 12.51 12.75 -9.76
C ASP A 127 11.45 13.19 -10.79
N VAL A 128 10.20 12.71 -10.67
CA VAL A 128 9.10 13.10 -11.57
C VAL A 128 8.67 14.55 -11.35
N GLU A 129 8.38 15.25 -12.44
CA GLU A 129 7.70 16.55 -12.37
C GLU A 129 6.25 16.34 -11.91
N GLN A 130 5.94 16.84 -10.72
CA GLN A 130 4.57 16.81 -10.20
C GLN A 130 3.73 17.89 -10.88
N THR A 131 2.71 17.47 -11.60
CA THR A 131 1.82 18.38 -12.36
C THR A 131 0.57 18.81 -11.57
N SER A 132 0.42 18.36 -10.32
CA SER A 132 -0.65 18.74 -9.39
C SER A 132 -0.20 18.57 -7.93
N ASP A 133 -0.94 19.16 -6.99
CA ASP A 133 -0.68 19.02 -5.55
C ASP A 133 -1.03 17.61 -5.02
N THR A 134 -1.86 16.86 -5.75
CA THR A 134 -2.27 15.49 -5.46
C THR A 134 -1.59 14.53 -6.42
N PHE A 135 -0.32 14.72 -6.75
CA PHE A 135 0.34 13.85 -7.72
C PHE A 135 0.81 12.55 -7.06
N CYS A 136 0.25 11.41 -7.45
CA CYS A 136 0.72 10.10 -6.98
C CYS A 136 2.00 9.68 -7.70
N ARG A 137 3.10 9.49 -6.96
CA ARG A 137 4.41 9.08 -7.49
C ARG A 137 4.81 7.63 -7.14
N SER A 138 3.85 6.86 -6.64
CA SER A 138 4.12 5.55 -6.05
C SER A 138 4.12 4.39 -7.05
N TYR A 139 5.26 3.69 -7.12
CA TYR A 139 5.32 2.40 -7.82
C TYR A 139 4.63 1.27 -7.06
N ILE A 140 4.45 1.40 -5.73
CA ILE A 140 3.71 0.41 -4.92
C ILE A 140 2.26 0.29 -5.37
N ASN A 141 1.70 1.35 -5.94
CA ASN A 141 0.32 1.41 -6.42
C ASN A 141 0.09 0.63 -7.74
N PHE A 142 0.71 -0.55 -7.86
CA PHE A 142 0.53 -1.53 -8.92
C PHE A 142 -0.67 -2.44 -8.64
N ALA A 143 -1.21 -3.08 -9.68
CA ALA A 143 -2.25 -4.10 -9.53
C ALA A 143 -1.71 -5.50 -9.85
N LEU A 144 -2.08 -6.49 -9.03
CA LEU A 144 -1.83 -7.91 -9.32
C LEU A 144 -2.95 -8.47 -10.19
N ALA A 145 -2.59 -8.99 -11.36
CA ALA A 145 -3.49 -9.74 -12.24
C ALA A 145 -3.06 -11.21 -12.31
N ASN A 146 -3.93 -12.09 -12.81
CA ASN A 146 -3.55 -13.48 -13.02
C ASN A 146 -2.36 -13.57 -13.99
N GLY A 147 -1.19 -13.99 -13.48
CA GLY A 147 0.04 -14.13 -14.26
C GLY A 147 0.79 -12.82 -14.58
N ALA A 148 0.33 -11.66 -14.09
CA ALA A 148 0.98 -10.38 -14.37
C ALA A 148 0.97 -9.42 -13.17
N VAL A 149 1.87 -8.44 -13.20
CA VAL A 149 1.89 -7.27 -12.32
C VAL A 149 1.83 -6.03 -13.21
N ILE A 150 0.79 -5.22 -13.04
CA ILE A 150 0.56 -4.02 -13.83
C ILE A 150 1.09 -2.82 -13.03
N VAL A 151 2.24 -2.29 -13.42
CA VAL A 151 3.02 -1.32 -12.65
C VAL A 151 2.85 0.08 -13.25
N PRO A 152 2.55 1.13 -12.44
CA PRO A 152 2.56 2.49 -12.94
C PRO A 152 3.96 2.93 -13.35
N THR A 153 4.07 3.66 -14.45
CA THR A 153 5.31 4.32 -14.88
C THR A 153 5.09 5.80 -15.12
N TYR A 154 6.15 6.59 -14.97
CA TYR A 154 6.08 8.04 -14.90
C TYR A 154 6.87 8.74 -16.01
N GLY A 155 7.59 7.99 -16.84
CA GLY A 155 8.43 8.53 -17.91
C GLY A 155 9.78 9.04 -17.39
N VAL A 156 10.27 8.48 -16.28
CA VAL A 156 11.50 8.89 -15.60
C VAL A 156 12.49 7.74 -15.49
N SER A 157 13.72 8.05 -15.09
CA SER A 157 14.79 7.06 -15.00
C SER A 157 14.51 5.95 -13.98
N GLY A 158 13.79 6.29 -12.90
CA GLY A 158 13.38 5.35 -11.86
C GLY A 158 12.43 4.24 -12.33
N ASP A 159 11.74 4.40 -13.46
CA ASP A 159 10.79 3.40 -13.97
C ASP A 159 11.48 2.04 -14.19
N ALA A 160 12.67 2.05 -14.79
CA ALA A 160 13.40 0.84 -15.12
C ALA A 160 13.86 0.08 -13.85
N ASP A 161 14.29 0.82 -12.83
CA ASP A 161 14.73 0.25 -11.56
C ASP A 161 13.54 -0.34 -10.78
N ALA A 162 12.41 0.37 -10.75
CA ALA A 162 11.18 -0.10 -10.10
C ALA A 162 10.66 -1.39 -10.75
N LEU A 163 10.57 -1.43 -12.08
CA LEU A 163 10.17 -2.63 -12.83
C LEU A 163 11.10 -3.82 -12.56
N ALA A 164 12.41 -3.58 -12.46
CA ALA A 164 13.39 -4.63 -12.16
C ALA A 164 13.29 -5.15 -10.73
N ILE A 165 13.01 -4.30 -9.74
CA ILE A 165 12.79 -4.70 -8.34
C ILE A 165 11.51 -5.52 -8.23
N ILE A 166 10.40 -5.02 -8.79
CA ILE A 166 9.10 -5.70 -8.79
C ILE A 166 9.21 -7.04 -9.54
N GLY A 167 9.93 -7.11 -10.65
CA GLY A 167 10.17 -8.35 -11.39
C GLY A 167 10.93 -9.41 -10.60
N LYS A 168 11.85 -9.00 -9.71
CA LYS A 168 12.51 -9.94 -8.78
C LYS A 168 11.57 -10.41 -7.67
N ALA A 169 10.66 -9.55 -7.22
CA ALA A 169 9.66 -9.89 -6.21
C ALA A 169 8.59 -10.87 -6.76
N PHE A 170 8.25 -10.76 -8.05
CA PHE A 170 7.25 -11.61 -8.70
C PHE A 170 7.83 -12.36 -9.91
N PRO A 171 8.75 -13.31 -9.71
CA PRO A 171 9.51 -13.94 -10.80
C PRO A 171 8.65 -14.76 -11.77
N ASP A 172 7.49 -15.24 -11.32
CA ASP A 172 6.57 -16.06 -12.11
C ASP A 172 5.46 -15.21 -12.80
N ARG A 173 5.59 -13.88 -12.79
CA ARG A 173 4.61 -12.96 -13.38
C ARG A 173 5.25 -12.08 -14.45
N GLU A 174 4.47 -11.79 -15.49
CA GLU A 174 4.83 -10.77 -16.47
C GLU A 174 4.74 -9.38 -15.83
N ILE A 175 5.78 -8.57 -15.96
CA ILE A 175 5.78 -7.19 -15.46
C ILE A 175 5.41 -6.25 -16.59
N VAL A 176 4.26 -5.58 -16.47
CA VAL A 176 3.70 -4.69 -17.49
C VAL A 176 3.69 -3.26 -16.96
N GLY A 177 4.60 -2.43 -17.46
CA GLY A 177 4.62 -1.00 -17.15
C GLY A 177 3.58 -0.22 -17.97
N ILE A 178 2.75 0.59 -17.30
CA ILE A 178 1.78 1.48 -17.95
C ILE A 178 2.03 2.91 -17.50
N ASN A 179 2.23 3.81 -18.46
CA ASN A 179 2.41 5.22 -18.13
C ASN A 179 1.11 5.81 -17.55
N VAL A 180 1.21 6.34 -16.33
CA VAL A 180 0.07 6.89 -15.58
C VAL A 180 0.08 8.43 -15.51
N SER A 181 0.81 9.13 -16.38
CA SER A 181 0.90 10.60 -16.36
C SER A 181 -0.46 11.32 -16.51
N SER A 182 -1.51 10.62 -16.94
CA SER A 182 -2.89 11.13 -17.00
C SER A 182 -3.76 10.78 -15.79
N ILE A 183 -3.34 9.84 -14.95
CA ILE A 183 -4.06 9.35 -13.77
C ILE A 183 -3.42 9.93 -12.50
N ALA A 184 -2.09 9.88 -12.42
CA ALA A 184 -1.29 10.37 -11.30
C ALA A 184 -1.64 11.79 -10.82
N PRO A 185 -1.94 12.77 -11.70
CA PRO A 185 -2.32 14.11 -11.23
C PRO A 185 -3.64 14.14 -10.46
N GLY A 186 -4.48 13.12 -10.63
CA GLY A 186 -5.75 12.94 -9.93
C GLY A 186 -5.61 12.20 -8.60
N GLY A 187 -4.39 11.82 -8.19
CA GLY A 187 -4.13 11.33 -6.84
C GLY A 187 -3.98 9.83 -6.61
N GLY A 188 -4.28 9.04 -7.64
CA GLY A 188 -4.04 7.59 -7.63
C GLY A 188 -3.20 7.13 -8.80
N ALA A 189 -2.91 5.84 -8.82
CA ALA A 189 -2.37 5.17 -9.99
C ALA A 189 -3.19 3.90 -10.27
N ILE A 190 -2.55 2.77 -10.58
CA ILE A 190 -3.22 1.59 -11.14
C ILE A 190 -4.07 0.89 -10.07
N HIS A 191 -3.51 0.69 -8.87
CA HIS A 191 -4.22 0.02 -7.78
C HIS A 191 -5.54 0.74 -7.44
N CYS A 192 -5.48 2.07 -7.28
CA CYS A 192 -6.63 2.91 -6.89
C CYS A 192 -7.84 2.83 -7.84
N ILE A 193 -7.63 2.45 -9.11
CA ILE A 193 -8.70 2.36 -10.12
C ILE A 193 -9.10 0.91 -10.43
N THR A 194 -8.63 -0.06 -9.64
CA THR A 194 -8.89 -1.49 -9.81
C THR A 194 -9.49 -2.10 -8.55
N GLN A 195 -10.17 -3.24 -8.72
CA GLN A 195 -10.68 -4.05 -7.62
C GLN A 195 -10.76 -5.48 -8.11
N GLU A 196 -10.00 -6.40 -7.51
CA GLU A 196 -10.03 -7.80 -7.88
C GLU A 196 -11.32 -8.47 -7.40
N ILE A 197 -11.77 -9.46 -8.16
CA ILE A 197 -12.84 -10.36 -7.74
C ILE A 197 -12.21 -11.75 -7.65
N PRO A 198 -11.98 -12.27 -6.43
CA PRO A 198 -11.42 -13.60 -6.25
C PRO A 198 -12.29 -14.66 -6.93
N VAL A 199 -11.64 -15.65 -7.53
CA VAL A 199 -12.34 -16.88 -7.93
C VAL A 199 -12.70 -17.67 -6.68
N GLU A 200 -13.91 -18.24 -6.63
CA GLU A 200 -14.25 -19.17 -5.56
C GLU A 200 -13.25 -20.34 -5.58
N PRO A 201 -12.71 -20.76 -4.41
CA PRO A 201 -11.90 -21.96 -4.33
C PRO A 201 -12.68 -23.14 -4.92
N ALA A 202 -12.05 -23.93 -5.79
CA ALA A 202 -12.65 -25.17 -6.27
C ALA A 202 -12.98 -26.05 -5.05
N ALA A 203 -14.24 -26.50 -4.97
CA ALA A 203 -14.77 -27.33 -3.88
C ALA A 203 -14.05 -28.68 -3.75
#